data_AF-A0A7V2AJF6-F1
#
_entry.id   AF-A0A7V2AJF6-F1
#
_cell.length_a   1.000
_cell.length_b   1.000
_cell.length_c   1.000
_cell.angle_alpha   90.00
_cell.angle_beta   90.00
_cell.angle_gamma   90.00
#
_symmetry.space_group_name_H-M   'P 1'
#
loop_
_entity.id
_entity.type
_entity.pdbx_description
1 polymer ?
#
loop_
_entity_poly.entity_id
_entity_poly.type
_entity_poly.pdbx_seq_one_letter_code
_entity_poly.pdbx_strand_id
1 'polypeptide(L)'
;AVRGKCENFYRSLAQGRLARTLGQKCGMDKPEHLAVDLKGNVLTCQNTSTAKGHGIGSVEAFNDIRLTTSRHWSTRPECNRCPVVQLCKGSCMFLEGDLWDQACDNSYIWNLSMLAVSLYWLTRLVLVEIEGPSRRPGLPNIMPVISLTDLQDEGPDA
;
A
#
# COMPACT_ATOMS: atom_id res chain seq x y z
N ALA A 1 -2.47 1.03 -15.98
CA ALA A 1 -2.17 0.95 -14.54
C ALA A 1 -1.99 2.33 -13.88
N VAL A 2 -1.05 3.17 -14.35
CA VAL A 2 -0.75 4.50 -13.77
C VAL A 2 -1.95 5.44 -13.76
N ARG A 3 -2.61 5.64 -14.92
CA ARG A 3 -3.79 6.52 -15.05
C ARG A 3 -4.90 6.19 -14.03
N GLY A 4 -5.30 4.92 -13.95
CA GLY A 4 -6.35 4.49 -13.02
C GLY A 4 -5.98 4.69 -11.54
N LYS A 5 -4.68 4.62 -11.21
CA LYS A 5 -4.19 4.93 -9.86
C LYS A 5 -4.36 6.41 -9.53
N CYS A 6 -3.96 7.28 -10.47
CA CYS A 6 -4.10 8.73 -10.34
C CYS A 6 -5.59 9.12 -10.26
N GLU A 7 -6.44 8.59 -11.13
CA GLU A 7 -7.89 8.83 -11.10
C GLU A 7 -8.53 8.39 -9.77
N ASN A 8 -8.10 7.26 -9.18
CA ASN A 8 -8.58 6.85 -7.86
C ASN A 8 -8.18 7.83 -6.76
N PHE A 9 -6.96 8.36 -6.84
CA PHE A 9 -6.48 9.38 -5.91
C PHE A 9 -7.24 10.70 -6.07
N TYR A 10 -7.46 11.16 -7.29
CA TYR A 10 -8.25 12.36 -7.57
C TYR A 10 -9.67 12.25 -7.03
N ARG A 11 -10.33 11.10 -7.26
CA ARG A 11 -11.65 10.83 -6.66
C ARG A 11 -11.60 10.84 -5.14
N SER A 12 -10.53 10.28 -4.55
CA SER A 12 -10.39 10.28 -3.09
C SER A 12 -10.28 11.68 -2.49
N LEU A 13 -9.58 12.60 -3.18
CA LEU A 13 -9.50 14.01 -2.79
C LEU A 13 -10.85 14.70 -2.97
N ALA A 14 -11.47 14.56 -4.14
CA ALA A 14 -12.77 15.18 -4.45
C ALA A 14 -13.89 14.74 -3.49
N GLN A 15 -13.83 13.50 -3.00
CA GLN A 15 -14.82 12.93 -2.08
C GLN A 15 -14.44 13.09 -0.60
N GLY A 16 -13.24 13.60 -0.28
CA GLY A 16 -12.74 13.63 1.09
C GLY A 16 -12.67 12.23 1.71
N ARG A 17 -12.30 11.20 0.94
CA ARG A 17 -12.36 9.80 1.38
C ARG A 17 -11.48 9.57 2.60
N LEU A 18 -12.10 9.26 3.73
CA LEU A 18 -11.40 8.99 4.98
C LEU A 18 -10.54 7.73 4.87
N ALA A 19 -9.34 7.76 5.46
CA ALA A 19 -8.43 6.61 5.41
C ALA A 19 -9.07 5.34 5.98
N ARG A 20 -9.88 5.46 7.05
CA ARG A 20 -10.57 4.32 7.69
C ARG A 20 -11.52 3.54 6.78
N THR A 21 -11.90 4.07 5.62
CA THR A 21 -12.76 3.36 4.65
C THR A 21 -11.95 2.55 3.64
N LEU A 22 -10.62 2.58 3.73
CA LEU A 22 -9.74 1.79 2.87
C LEU A 22 -9.61 0.38 3.43
N GLY A 23 -9.89 -0.61 2.59
CA GLY A 23 -9.44 -1.98 2.82
C GLY A 23 -7.96 -2.16 2.45
N GLN A 24 -7.51 -3.41 2.49
CA GLN A 24 -6.17 -3.82 2.10
C GLN A 24 -6.01 -3.82 0.57
N LYS A 25 -4.79 -3.56 0.09
CA LYS A 25 -4.42 -3.55 -1.33
C LYS A 25 -4.84 -4.80 -2.11
N CYS A 26 -4.69 -5.99 -1.54
CA CYS A 26 -5.08 -7.24 -2.20
C CYS A 26 -6.60 -7.49 -2.17
N GLY A 27 -7.33 -6.84 -1.26
CA GLY A 27 -8.76 -7.03 -1.08
C GLY A 27 -9.15 -8.32 -0.39
N MET A 28 -8.21 -9.12 0.13
CA MET A 28 -8.53 -10.36 0.87
C MET A 28 -9.17 -10.09 2.25
N ASP A 29 -9.16 -8.83 2.68
CA ASP A 29 -9.87 -8.35 3.86
C ASP A 29 -11.37 -8.09 3.63
N LYS A 30 -11.83 -8.20 2.38
CA LYS A 30 -13.26 -8.03 2.05
C LYS A 30 -14.06 -9.27 2.45
N PRO A 31 -15.26 -9.11 3.01
CA PRO A 31 -16.09 -10.24 3.43
C PRO A 31 -16.57 -11.09 2.24
N GLU A 32 -16.61 -10.55 1.03
CA GLU A 32 -17.01 -11.28 -0.18
C GLU A 32 -15.87 -12.08 -0.82
N HIS A 33 -14.64 -11.99 -0.30
CA HIS A 33 -13.48 -12.65 -0.86
C HIS A 33 -13.02 -13.82 0.01
N LEU A 34 -12.81 -14.97 -0.62
CA LEU A 34 -12.33 -16.18 0.03
C LEU A 34 -11.40 -16.93 -0.92
N ALA A 35 -10.22 -17.31 -0.44
CA ALA A 35 -9.30 -18.18 -1.18
C ALA A 35 -9.41 -19.60 -0.62
N VAL A 36 -9.69 -20.57 -1.48
CA VAL A 36 -9.92 -21.97 -1.10
C VAL A 36 -9.11 -22.88 -2.02
N ASP A 37 -8.45 -23.88 -1.45
CA ASP A 37 -7.77 -24.91 -2.24
C ASP A 37 -8.70 -26.07 -2.63
N LEU A 38 -8.20 -27.00 -3.45
CA LEU A 38 -9.00 -28.15 -3.94
C LEU A 38 -9.38 -29.16 -2.84
N LYS A 39 -8.83 -29.02 -1.63
CA LYS A 39 -9.15 -29.87 -0.47
C LYS A 39 -10.14 -29.19 0.48
N GLY A 40 -10.64 -28.00 0.15
CA GLY A 40 -11.56 -27.25 1.00
C GLY A 40 -10.87 -26.41 2.08
N ASN A 41 -9.53 -26.37 2.14
CA ASN A 41 -8.84 -25.50 3.09
C ASN A 41 -8.97 -24.05 2.65
N VAL A 42 -9.20 -23.17 3.60
CA VAL A 42 -9.30 -21.74 3.37
C VAL A 42 -7.98 -21.06 3.69
N LEU A 43 -7.57 -20.14 2.82
CA LEU A 43 -6.26 -19.50 2.83
C LEU A 43 -6.38 -17.98 2.98
N THR A 44 -5.36 -17.34 3.58
CA THR A 44 -5.24 -15.87 3.62
C THR A 44 -5.21 -15.23 2.23
N CYS A 45 -4.71 -15.95 1.23
CA CYS A 45 -4.48 -15.47 -0.14
C CYS A 45 -4.41 -16.65 -1.12
N GLN A 46 -4.70 -16.41 -2.40
CA GLN A 46 -4.68 -17.42 -3.46
C GLN A 46 -3.27 -17.83 -3.93
N ASN A 47 -2.24 -17.07 -3.58
CA ASN A 47 -0.87 -17.26 -4.10
C ASN A 47 -0.02 -18.23 -3.25
N THR A 48 -0.62 -18.97 -2.34
CA THR A 48 0.09 -19.68 -1.27
C THR A 48 -0.68 -20.92 -0.82
N SER A 49 -0.22 -21.60 0.22
CA SER A 49 -0.84 -22.82 0.73
C SER A 49 -0.79 -22.88 2.27
N THR A 50 -1.56 -23.82 2.83
CA THR A 50 -1.58 -24.09 4.27
C THR A 50 -0.21 -24.43 4.84
N ALA A 51 0.66 -25.09 4.05
CA ALA A 51 2.01 -25.49 4.44
C ALA A 51 2.94 -24.30 4.77
N LYS A 52 2.57 -23.08 4.35
CA LYS A 52 3.32 -21.84 4.63
C LYS A 52 2.63 -20.97 5.69
N GLY A 53 1.72 -21.53 6.49
CA GLY A 53 1.07 -20.82 7.58
C GLY A 53 -0.09 -19.91 7.15
N HIS A 54 -0.63 -20.10 5.93
CA HIS A 54 -1.76 -19.32 5.44
C HIS A 54 -3.13 -19.95 5.69
N GLY A 55 -3.19 -21.12 6.32
CA GLY A 55 -4.47 -21.75 6.66
C GLY A 55 -5.25 -20.88 7.65
N ILE A 56 -6.49 -20.54 7.29
CA ILE A 56 -7.40 -19.70 8.10
C ILE A 56 -8.75 -20.38 8.38
N GLY A 57 -8.88 -21.65 8.03
CA GLY A 57 -10.08 -22.45 8.28
C GLY A 57 -10.33 -23.48 7.17
N SER A 58 -11.55 -24.01 7.14
CA SER A 58 -12.02 -24.99 6.15
C SER A 58 -13.46 -24.70 5.76
N VAL A 59 -13.85 -25.02 4.53
CA VAL A 59 -15.23 -24.81 4.06
C VAL A 59 -16.25 -25.71 4.78
N GLU A 60 -15.81 -26.84 5.31
CA GLU A 60 -16.61 -27.76 6.13
C GLU A 60 -17.01 -27.14 7.48
N ALA A 61 -16.20 -26.20 7.98
CA ALA A 61 -16.44 -25.44 9.20
C ALA A 61 -16.51 -23.93 8.87
N PHE A 62 -17.34 -23.57 7.89
CA PHE A 62 -17.34 -22.23 7.28
C PHE A 62 -17.47 -21.08 8.30
N ASN A 63 -18.30 -21.26 9.33
CA ASN A 63 -18.54 -20.25 10.36
C ASN A 63 -17.32 -19.99 11.25
N ASP A 64 -16.30 -20.85 11.22
CA ASP A 64 -15.08 -20.74 12.03
C ASP A 64 -13.93 -20.05 11.27
N ILE A 65 -14.09 -19.76 9.98
CA ILE A 65 -13.05 -19.14 9.15
C ILE A 65 -12.75 -17.72 9.64
N ARG A 66 -11.49 -17.43 9.97
CA ARG A 66 -11.06 -16.09 10.44
C ARG A 66 -9.68 -15.73 9.92
N LEU A 67 -9.49 -14.47 9.51
CA LEU A 67 -8.19 -13.92 9.11
C LEU A 67 -7.24 -13.74 10.32
N THR A 68 -6.71 -14.85 10.85
CA THR A 68 -5.81 -14.88 12.02
C THR A 68 -4.34 -14.69 11.67
N THR A 69 -3.98 -14.88 10.41
CA THR A 69 -2.59 -14.88 9.91
C THR A 69 -2.26 -13.59 9.16
N SER A 70 -3.03 -12.53 9.38
CA SER A 70 -2.90 -11.29 8.63
C SER A 70 -3.05 -10.06 9.50
N ARG A 71 -2.43 -8.97 9.07
CA ARG A 71 -2.47 -7.67 9.74
C ARG A 71 -2.81 -6.57 8.75
N HIS A 72 -3.98 -5.98 8.96
CA HIS A 72 -4.50 -4.88 8.17
C HIS A 72 -3.66 -3.61 8.34
N TRP A 73 -3.58 -2.76 7.31
CA TRP A 73 -2.78 -1.54 7.34
C TRP A 73 -3.15 -0.61 8.52
N SER A 74 -4.44 -0.54 8.91
CA SER A 74 -4.89 0.36 9.97
C SER A 74 -4.34 0.03 11.35
N THR A 75 -3.89 -1.21 11.56
CA THR A 75 -3.28 -1.64 12.83
C THR A 75 -1.75 -1.57 12.80
N ARG A 76 -1.16 -1.16 11.66
CA ARG A 76 0.28 -0.96 11.51
C ARG A 76 0.66 0.49 11.85
N PRO A 77 1.55 0.75 12.82
CA PRO A 77 1.91 2.12 13.20
C PRO A 77 2.46 2.94 12.04
N GLU A 78 3.13 2.30 11.08
CA GLU A 78 3.76 2.94 9.93
C GLU A 78 2.74 3.47 8.93
N CYS A 79 1.66 2.70 8.69
CA CYS A 79 0.68 3.02 7.66
C CYS A 79 -0.17 4.23 8.06
N ASN A 80 -0.48 4.40 9.34
CA ASN A 80 -1.27 5.53 9.83
C ASN A 80 -0.56 6.89 9.73
N ARG A 81 0.76 6.89 9.54
CA ARG A 81 1.60 8.09 9.36
C ARG A 81 2.06 8.29 7.92
N CYS A 82 1.73 7.36 7.04
CA CYS A 82 2.29 7.28 5.70
C CYS A 82 1.56 8.21 4.72
N PRO A 83 2.24 9.14 4.03
CA PRO A 83 1.60 10.10 3.12
C PRO A 83 0.94 9.42 1.91
N VAL A 84 1.38 8.23 1.55
CA VAL A 84 0.89 7.49 0.38
C VAL A 84 -0.12 6.41 0.73
N VAL A 85 -0.66 6.34 1.95
CA VAL A 85 -1.59 5.26 2.36
C VAL A 85 -2.87 5.23 1.51
N GLN A 86 -3.38 6.39 1.09
CA GLN A 86 -4.54 6.51 0.18
C GLN A 86 -4.33 5.86 -1.19
N LEU A 87 -3.07 5.79 -1.63
CA LEU A 87 -2.65 5.14 -2.86
C LEU A 87 -2.30 3.67 -2.58
N CYS A 88 -1.44 3.43 -1.58
CA CYS A 88 -0.85 2.14 -1.27
C CYS A 88 -1.88 1.12 -0.77
N LYS A 89 -2.76 1.52 0.17
CA LYS A 89 -3.74 0.66 0.85
C LYS A 89 -3.11 -0.49 1.64
N GLY A 90 -1.90 -0.26 2.15
CA GLY A 90 -1.06 -1.30 2.76
C GLY A 90 -0.39 -2.21 1.73
N SER A 91 0.69 -2.88 2.12
CA SER A 91 1.38 -3.85 1.27
C SER A 91 0.74 -5.25 1.43
N CYS A 92 1.53 -6.32 1.50
CA CYS A 92 1.01 -7.65 1.84
C CYS A 92 0.50 -7.66 3.29
N MET A 93 -0.72 -8.15 3.54
CA MET A 93 -1.24 -8.28 4.90
C MET A 93 -0.67 -9.49 5.67
N PHE A 94 0.00 -10.43 5.01
CA PHE A 94 0.55 -11.62 5.65
C PHE A 94 1.99 -11.46 6.14
N LEU A 95 2.81 -10.65 5.44
CA LEU A 95 4.23 -10.52 5.77
C LEU A 95 4.42 -9.78 7.09
N GLU A 96 5.44 -10.18 7.84
CA GLU A 96 5.90 -9.56 9.08
C GLU A 96 7.44 -9.44 9.08
N GLY A 97 7.99 -8.69 10.05
CA GLY A 97 9.43 -8.49 10.21
C GLY A 97 10.11 -7.92 8.96
N ASP A 98 11.31 -8.42 8.64
CA ASP A 98 12.13 -7.91 7.53
C ASP A 98 11.44 -8.03 6.16
N LEU A 99 10.63 -9.08 5.97
CA LEU A 99 9.87 -9.26 4.73
C LEU A 99 8.75 -8.22 4.61
N TRP A 100 8.12 -7.85 5.73
CA TRP A 100 7.18 -6.74 5.75
C TRP A 100 7.87 -5.42 5.42
N ASP A 101 9.02 -5.15 6.03
CA ASP A 101 9.77 -3.91 5.81
C ASP A 101 10.12 -3.74 4.33
N GLN A 102 10.67 -4.77 3.69
CA GLN A 102 10.95 -4.77 2.25
C GLN A 102 9.69 -4.56 1.40
N ALA A 103 8.60 -5.27 1.73
CA ALA A 103 7.34 -5.12 1.00
C ALA A 103 6.71 -3.72 1.20
N CYS A 104 6.91 -3.12 2.37
CA CYS A 104 6.45 -1.79 2.72
C CYS A 104 7.24 -0.73 1.93
N ASP A 105 8.56 -0.85 1.88
CA ASP A 105 9.43 0.08 1.17
C ASP A 105 9.21 0.03 -0.35
N ASN A 106 9.11 -1.18 -0.92
CA ASN A 106 8.77 -1.34 -2.34
C ASN A 106 7.42 -0.71 -2.69
N SER A 107 6.40 -0.94 -1.85
CA SER A 107 5.08 -0.34 -2.08
C SER A 107 5.10 1.18 -1.86
N TYR A 108 5.89 1.66 -0.90
CA TYR A 108 6.05 3.09 -0.64
C TYR A 108 6.65 3.82 -1.83
N ILE A 109 7.80 3.38 -2.34
CA ILE A 109 8.49 4.04 -3.46
C ILE A 109 7.60 4.10 -4.70
N TRP A 110 6.96 2.99 -5.07
CA TRP A 110 6.02 2.98 -6.20
C TRP A 110 4.89 3.99 -6.02
N ASN A 111 4.26 4.04 -4.85
CA ASN A 111 3.14 4.94 -4.62
C ASN A 111 3.58 6.40 -4.38
N LEU A 112 4.82 6.63 -3.96
CA LEU A 112 5.41 7.97 -3.90
C LEU A 112 5.57 8.56 -5.30
N SER A 113 6.05 7.76 -6.27
CA SER A 113 6.07 8.18 -7.67
C SER A 113 4.65 8.46 -8.21
N MET A 114 3.67 7.63 -7.85
CA MET A 114 2.27 7.87 -8.23
C MET A 114 1.71 9.15 -7.61
N LEU A 115 2.07 9.46 -6.36
CA LEU A 115 1.70 10.71 -5.70
C LEU A 115 2.32 11.91 -6.42
N ALA A 116 3.62 11.86 -6.70
CA ALA A 116 4.34 12.94 -7.41
C ALA A 116 3.72 13.25 -8.77
N VAL A 117 3.48 12.20 -9.58
CA VAL A 117 2.81 12.34 -10.89
C VAL A 117 1.39 12.88 -10.72
N SER A 118 0.65 12.38 -9.74
CA SER A 118 -0.72 12.85 -9.47
C SER A 118 -0.76 14.33 -9.13
N LEU A 119 0.15 14.80 -8.26
CA LEU A 119 0.26 16.20 -7.89
C LEU A 119 0.65 17.06 -9.09
N TYR A 120 1.64 16.64 -9.87
CA TYR A 120 2.03 17.36 -11.08
C TYR A 120 0.87 17.55 -12.06
N TRP A 121 0.05 16.52 -12.30
CA TRP A 121 -1.08 16.65 -13.19
C TRP A 121 -2.21 17.52 -12.64
N LEU A 122 -2.36 17.60 -11.31
CA LEU A 122 -3.36 18.45 -10.66
C LEU A 122 -2.93 19.93 -10.57
N THR A 123 -1.65 20.19 -10.29
CA THR A 123 -1.17 21.51 -9.88
C THR A 123 -0.13 22.11 -10.84
N ARG A 124 0.45 21.29 -11.73
CA ARG A 124 1.65 21.61 -12.53
C ARG A 124 2.91 21.92 -11.70
N LEU A 125 2.90 21.60 -10.41
CA LEU A 125 4.06 21.70 -9.54
C LEU A 125 4.74 20.32 -9.40
N VAL A 126 6.06 20.33 -9.25
CA VAL A 126 6.84 19.12 -9.04
C VAL A 126 6.97 18.86 -7.54
N LEU A 127 6.65 17.64 -7.10
CA LEU A 127 6.87 17.21 -5.72
C LEU A 127 8.37 16.93 -5.52
N VAL A 128 9.04 17.83 -4.81
CA VAL A 128 10.48 17.71 -4.52
C VAL A 128 10.75 17.01 -3.19
N GLU A 129 9.91 17.26 -2.18
CA GLU A 129 10.12 16.80 -0.81
C GLU A 129 8.79 16.65 -0.06
N ILE A 130 8.74 15.73 0.89
CA ILE A 130 7.69 15.63 1.89
C ILE A 130 8.31 15.70 3.29
N GLU A 131 7.87 16.68 4.08
CA GLU A 131 8.20 16.79 5.51
C GLU A 131 7.08 16.16 6.36
N GLY A 132 7.46 15.33 7.33
CA GLY A 132 6.50 14.75 8.26
C GLY A 132 7.09 13.68 9.19
N PRO A 133 6.28 13.09 10.08
CA PRO A 133 6.76 12.01 10.92
C PRO A 133 7.18 10.82 10.05
N SER A 134 8.36 10.29 10.34
CA SER A 134 8.86 9.08 9.72
C SER A 134 7.90 7.90 9.86
N ARG A 135 7.80 7.08 8.81
CA ARG A 135 6.95 5.88 8.78
C ARG A 135 7.38 4.85 9.83
N ARG A 136 8.67 4.71 10.10
CA ARG A 136 9.21 3.71 11.03
C ARG A 136 10.49 4.23 11.70
N PRO A 137 10.83 3.76 12.91
CA PRO A 137 12.08 4.13 13.56
C PRO A 137 13.28 3.93 12.64
N GLY A 138 14.20 4.90 12.61
CA GLY A 138 15.40 4.87 11.77
C GLY A 138 15.25 5.44 10.35
N LEU A 139 14.03 5.74 9.88
CA LEU A 139 13.84 6.48 8.63
C LEU A 139 13.77 8.00 8.87
N PRO A 140 14.16 8.84 7.88
CA PRO A 140 14.15 10.29 8.03
C PRO A 140 12.73 10.87 8.09
N ASN A 141 12.61 12.03 8.73
CA ASN A 141 11.38 12.84 8.75
C ASN A 141 11.22 13.70 7.48
N ILE A 142 12.29 13.80 6.70
CA ILE A 142 12.32 14.49 5.42
C ILE A 142 12.51 13.42 4.35
N MET A 143 11.56 13.35 3.42
CA MET A 143 11.53 12.35 2.35
C MET A 143 11.74 13.07 1.00
N PRO A 144 12.98 13.08 0.47
CA PRO A 144 13.23 13.62 -0.86
C PRO A 144 12.52 12.76 -1.92
N VAL A 145 12.01 13.40 -2.96
CA VAL A 145 11.20 12.75 -4.01
C VAL A 145 11.79 12.95 -5.40
N ILE A 146 11.98 14.20 -5.83
CA ILE A 146 12.62 14.57 -7.09
C ILE A 146 13.66 15.64 -6.78
N SER A 147 14.90 15.44 -7.22
CA SER A 147 15.94 16.45 -7.02
C SER A 147 15.69 17.66 -7.91
N LEU A 148 15.91 18.87 -7.40
CA LEU A 148 15.88 20.09 -8.21
C LEU A 148 16.96 20.07 -9.30
N THR A 149 18.10 19.43 -9.06
CA THR A 149 19.16 19.26 -10.07
C THR A 149 18.69 18.43 -11.25
N ASP A 150 17.80 17.46 -11.04
CA ASP A 150 17.26 16.61 -12.11
C ASP A 150 16.28 17.38 -13.00
N LEU A 151 15.84 18.57 -12.58
CA LEU A 151 14.93 19.45 -13.30
C LEU A 151 15.65 20.59 -14.03
N GLN A 152 16.93 20.77 -13.74
CA GLN A 152 17.80 21.73 -14.41
C GLN A 152 18.38 21.05 -15.65
N ASP A 153 17.65 21.09 -16.76
CA ASP A 153 18.27 20.93 -18.07
C ASP A 153 19.26 22.08 -18.23
N GLU A 154 20.56 21.85 -18.05
CA GLU A 154 21.53 22.60 -18.84
C GLU A 154 21.32 22.15 -20.28
N GLY A 155 20.44 22.87 -20.99
CA GLY A 155 20.31 22.72 -22.43
C GLY A 155 21.69 22.84 -23.08
N PRO A 156 21.89 22.30 -24.30
CA PRO A 156 23.20 22.23 -24.95
C PRO A 156 23.88 23.58 -25.26
N ASP A 157 23.36 24.71 -24.78
CA ASP A 157 23.86 26.07 -24.99
C ASP A 157 24.18 26.83 -23.68
N ALA A 158 24.47 26.14 -22.58
CA ALA A 158 25.02 26.75 -21.35
C ALA A 158 26.55 26.88 -21.39
#